data_AF-A0A7T7L5M1-F1
#
_entry.id   AF-A0A7T7L5M1-F1
#
_cell.length_a   1.000
_cell.length_b   1.000
_cell.length_c   1.000
_cell.angle_alpha   90.00
_cell.angle_beta   90.00
_cell.angle_gamma   90.00
#
_symmetry.space_group_name_H-M   'P 1'
#
loop_
_entity.id
_entity.type
_entity.pdbx_description
1 polymer ?
#
loop_
_entity_poly.entity_id
_entity_poly.type
_entity_poly.pdbx_seq_one_letter_code
_entity_poly.pdbx_strand_id
1 'polypeptide(L)'
;MGVAEELARPAGLTAAWWQVLGAVLKEPLPVSGIARAMGITRQSVQRIADLLVERGLAEYVPNPAHRRAKLLRPTEEGLAAVRRITPGHAAFADRLAETLGEAELAETVRVLERLIGAMETVTEASAGPGPDSGPDSGVRTVTETASAVTEP
;
A
#
# COMPACT_ATOMS: atom_id res chain seq x y z
N MET A 1 26.07 -10.82 -0.19
CA MET A 1 24.67 -10.60 0.24
C MET A 1 24.39 -11.57 1.39
N GLY A 2 23.50 -11.25 2.33
CA GLY A 2 23.32 -12.04 3.56
C GLY A 2 22.73 -11.22 4.72
N VAL A 3 23.59 -10.51 5.47
CA VAL A 3 23.22 -9.84 6.74
C VAL A 3 21.95 -8.97 6.65
N ALA A 4 21.82 -8.13 5.62
CA ALA A 4 20.63 -7.30 5.43
C ALA A 4 19.34 -8.13 5.19
N GLU A 5 19.44 -9.26 4.49
CA GLU A 5 18.33 -10.13 4.12
C GLU A 5 17.93 -11.07 5.26
N GLU A 6 18.91 -11.47 6.08
CA GLU A 6 18.73 -12.29 7.29
C GLU A 6 18.14 -11.46 8.44
N LEU A 7 18.61 -10.22 8.66
CA LEU A 7 17.95 -9.26 9.54
C LEU A 7 16.53 -8.94 9.05
N ALA A 8 16.34 -8.71 7.74
CA ALA A 8 15.04 -8.37 7.17
C ALA A 8 14.01 -9.51 7.22
N ARG A 9 14.36 -10.76 7.53
CA ARG A 9 13.35 -11.81 7.72
C ARG A 9 12.54 -11.62 9.01
N PRO A 10 13.13 -11.63 10.23
CA PRO A 10 12.39 -11.31 11.45
C PRO A 10 12.04 -9.83 11.56
N ALA A 11 12.99 -8.93 11.24
CA ALA A 11 12.79 -7.50 11.42
C ALA A 11 11.92 -6.89 10.31
N GLY A 12 11.93 -7.40 9.09
CA GLY A 12 11.08 -6.93 7.99
C GLY A 12 9.63 -7.41 8.13
N LEU A 13 9.38 -8.62 8.64
CA LEU A 13 8.04 -8.99 9.11
C LEU A 13 7.59 -8.06 10.23
N THR A 14 8.39 -7.92 11.29
CA THR A 14 8.06 -7.06 12.43
C THR A 14 7.81 -5.60 12.01
N ALA A 15 8.66 -5.03 11.14
CA ALA A 15 8.50 -3.67 10.62
C ALA A 15 7.26 -3.53 9.72
N ALA A 16 6.98 -4.50 8.84
CA ALA A 16 5.77 -4.48 8.02
C ALA A 16 4.50 -4.60 8.87
N TRP A 17 4.55 -5.29 10.01
CA TRP A 17 3.45 -5.31 10.99
C TRP A 17 3.26 -3.94 11.63
N TRP A 18 4.34 -3.26 12.04
CA TRP A 18 4.28 -1.89 12.55
C TRP A 18 3.81 -0.89 11.49
N GLN A 19 4.14 -1.08 10.20
CA GLN A 19 3.62 -0.24 9.12
C GLN A 19 2.14 -0.49 8.81
N VAL A 20 1.67 -1.75 8.79
CA VAL A 20 0.24 -2.06 8.62
C VAL A 20 -0.58 -1.51 9.79
N LEU A 21 -0.10 -1.66 11.03
CA LEU A 21 -0.73 -1.10 12.22
C LEU A 21 -0.65 0.43 12.23
N GLY A 22 0.47 0.99 11.77
CA GLY A 22 0.73 2.42 11.58
C GLY A 22 -0.23 3.09 10.61
N ALA A 23 -0.48 2.44 9.47
CA ALA A 23 -1.38 2.92 8.42
C ALA A 23 -2.85 3.08 8.90
N VAL A 24 -3.24 2.41 9.99
CA VAL A 24 -4.59 2.49 10.59
C VAL A 24 -4.65 3.25 11.91
N LEU A 25 -3.57 3.96 12.31
CA LEU A 25 -3.57 4.80 13.52
C LEU A 25 -4.42 6.07 13.37
N LYS A 26 -4.48 6.64 12.16
CA LYS A 26 -5.23 7.87 11.88
C LYS A 26 -6.72 7.58 11.65
N GLU A 27 -7.02 6.54 10.88
CA GLU A 27 -8.38 6.09 10.57
C GLU A 27 -8.40 4.59 10.21
N PRO A 28 -9.49 3.85 10.48
CA PRO A 28 -9.60 2.45 10.08
C PRO A 28 -9.68 2.29 8.56
N LEU A 29 -8.80 1.47 7.98
CA LEU A 29 -8.73 1.25 6.52
C LEU A 29 -9.05 -0.20 6.15
N PRO A 30 -9.67 -0.47 4.99
CA PRO A 30 -9.75 -1.82 4.46
C PRO A 30 -8.36 -2.28 3.99
N VAL A 31 -8.13 -3.60 3.93
CA VAL A 31 -6.87 -4.21 3.45
C VAL A 31 -6.46 -3.71 2.04
N SER A 32 -7.42 -3.34 1.19
CA SER A 32 -7.17 -2.70 -0.11
C SER A 32 -6.68 -1.25 -0.03
N GLY A 33 -7.07 -0.49 1.00
CA GLY A 33 -6.58 0.86 1.27
C GLY A 33 -5.16 0.84 1.81
N ILE A 34 -4.90 0.00 2.81
CA ILE A 34 -3.57 -0.22 3.38
C ILE A 34 -2.58 -0.68 2.30
N ALA A 35 -2.98 -1.64 1.45
CA ALA A 35 -2.15 -2.11 0.33
C ALA A 35 -1.75 -1.00 -0.65
N ARG A 36 -2.66 -0.05 -0.94
CA ARG A 36 -2.34 1.14 -1.74
C ARG A 36 -1.38 2.07 -1.00
N ALA A 37 -1.68 2.40 0.26
CA ALA A 37 -0.87 3.33 1.06
C ALA A 37 0.55 2.83 1.35
N MET A 38 0.77 1.51 1.32
CA MET A 38 2.08 0.88 1.54
C MET A 38 2.78 0.40 0.25
N GLY A 39 2.18 0.55 -0.93
CA GLY A 39 2.76 0.09 -2.20
C GLY A 39 2.96 -1.44 -2.33
N ILE A 40 2.28 -2.26 -1.52
CA ILE A 40 2.48 -3.72 -1.48
C ILE A 40 1.21 -4.51 -1.80
N THR A 41 1.37 -5.81 -2.11
CA THR A 41 0.23 -6.65 -2.53
C THR A 41 -0.80 -6.84 -1.42
N ARG A 42 -2.09 -6.88 -1.81
CA ARG A 42 -3.21 -7.16 -0.90
C ARG A 42 -3.06 -8.45 -0.10
N GLN A 43 -2.48 -9.50 -0.70
CA GLN A 43 -2.20 -10.77 -0.01
C GLN A 43 -1.10 -10.63 1.05
N SER A 44 -0.14 -9.71 0.88
CA SER A 44 0.86 -9.44 1.91
C SER A 44 0.24 -8.72 3.10
N VAL A 45 -0.53 -7.65 2.84
CA VAL A 45 -1.28 -6.94 3.89
C VAL A 45 -2.27 -7.85 4.61
N GLN A 46 -3.01 -8.69 3.89
CA GLN A 46 -3.99 -9.62 4.47
C GLN A 46 -3.34 -10.51 5.53
N ARG A 47 -2.25 -11.21 5.18
CA ARG A 47 -1.51 -12.06 6.13
C ARG A 47 -1.04 -11.30 7.37
N ILE A 48 -0.52 -10.08 7.19
CA ILE A 48 -0.05 -9.23 8.30
C ILE A 48 -1.22 -8.79 9.18
N ALA A 49 -2.34 -8.39 8.58
CA ALA A 49 -3.54 -7.99 9.30
C ALA A 49 -4.14 -9.15 10.10
N ASP A 50 -4.22 -10.35 9.51
CA ASP A 50 -4.67 -11.56 10.19
C ASP A 50 -3.76 -11.90 11.39
N LEU A 51 -2.43 -11.78 11.24
CA LEU A 51 -1.46 -11.99 12.33
C LEU A 51 -1.54 -10.92 13.44
N LEU A 52 -1.86 -9.66 13.10
CA LEU A 52 -2.13 -8.60 14.08
C LEU A 52 -3.44 -8.85 14.85
N VAL A 53 -4.46 -9.41 14.18
CA VAL A 53 -5.75 -9.79 14.80
C VAL A 53 -5.60 -11.03 15.68
N GLU A 54 -4.86 -12.05 15.23
CA GLU A 54 -4.54 -13.26 16.01
C GLU A 54 -3.83 -12.92 17.33
N ARG A 55 -2.96 -11.91 17.33
CA ARG A 55 -2.27 -11.41 18.53
C ARG A 55 -3.01 -10.30 19.29
N GLY A 56 -4.28 -10.03 18.97
CA GLY A 56 -5.09 -9.03 19.67
C GLY A 56 -4.63 -7.57 19.51
N LEU A 57 -3.71 -7.27 18.61
CA LEU A 57 -3.17 -5.93 18.35
C LEU A 57 -4.04 -5.13 17.36
N ALA A 58 -4.84 -5.81 16.56
CA ALA A 58 -5.80 -5.20 15.65
C ALA A 58 -7.14 -5.97 15.67
N GLU A 59 -8.18 -5.38 15.08
CA GLU A 59 -9.49 -6.01 14.94
C GLU A 59 -10.17 -5.58 13.63
N TYR A 60 -11.07 -6.44 13.14
CA TYR A 60 -11.83 -6.20 11.91
C TYR A 60 -13.26 -5.73 12.19
N VAL A 61 -13.52 -4.44 11.98
CA VAL A 61 -14.85 -3.83 12.16
C VAL A 61 -15.67 -3.77 10.86
N PRO A 62 -17.01 -3.72 10.92
CA PRO A 62 -17.86 -3.55 9.75
C PRO A 62 -17.52 -2.28 8.96
N ASN A 63 -17.57 -2.38 7.62
CA ASN A 63 -17.45 -1.25 6.72
C ASN A 63 -18.85 -0.85 6.22
N PRO A 64 -19.38 0.35 6.56
CA PRO A 64 -20.70 0.79 6.14
C PRO A 64 -20.87 0.88 4.61
N ALA A 65 -19.83 1.30 3.88
CA ALA A 65 -19.88 1.44 2.43
C ALA A 65 -19.80 0.07 1.72
N HIS A 66 -18.99 -0.86 2.25
CA HIS A 66 -18.71 -2.15 1.60
C HIS A 66 -18.71 -3.31 2.59
N ARG A 67 -19.89 -3.92 2.83
CA ARG A 67 -20.08 -5.02 3.81
C ARG A 67 -19.08 -6.19 3.71
N ARG A 68 -18.52 -6.48 2.53
CA ARG A 68 -17.52 -7.56 2.31
C ARG A 68 -16.07 -7.13 2.62
N ALA A 69 -15.77 -5.83 2.66
CA ALA A 69 -14.43 -5.28 2.83
C ALA A 69 -14.31 -4.58 4.19
N LYS A 70 -14.27 -5.38 5.27
CA LYS A 70 -14.11 -4.91 6.66
C LYS A 70 -12.92 -3.94 6.80
N LEU A 71 -13.05 -2.98 7.70
CA LEU A 71 -11.95 -2.07 8.07
C LEU A 71 -11.10 -2.74 9.15
N LEU A 72 -9.79 -2.60 9.07
CA LEU A 72 -8.86 -2.92 10.14
C LEU A 72 -8.69 -1.68 11.03
N ARG A 73 -8.74 -1.84 12.36
CA ARG A 73 -8.35 -0.82 13.33
C ARG A 73 -7.41 -1.40 14.39
N PRO A 74 -6.53 -0.60 15.02
CA PRO A 74 -5.75 -1.06 16.17
C PRO A 74 -6.66 -1.25 17.39
N THR A 75 -6.32 -2.21 18.24
CA THR A 75 -6.92 -2.33 19.58
C THR A 75 -6.21 -1.39 20.57
N GLU A 76 -6.72 -1.29 21.80
CA GLU A 76 -6.01 -0.55 22.86
C GLU A 76 -4.61 -1.13 23.14
N GLU A 77 -4.45 -2.46 23.06
CA GLU A 77 -3.15 -3.12 23.18
C GLU A 77 -2.25 -2.80 21.97
N GLY A 78 -2.78 -2.82 20.75
CA GLY A 78 -2.04 -2.41 19.55
C GLY A 78 -1.54 -0.98 19.63
N LEU A 79 -2.41 -0.05 20.05
CA LEU A 79 -2.04 1.34 20.33
C LEU A 79 -0.97 1.44 21.42
N ALA A 80 -1.08 0.65 22.49
CA ALA A 80 -0.07 0.59 23.55
C ALA A 80 1.24 -0.07 23.11
N ALA A 81 1.21 -0.96 22.12
CA ALA A 81 2.39 -1.62 21.55
C ALA A 81 3.16 -0.66 20.63
N VAL A 82 2.46 0.11 19.79
CA VAL A 82 3.07 1.22 19.03
C VAL A 82 3.70 2.25 19.98
N ARG A 83 2.95 2.71 21.00
CA ARG A 83 3.45 3.69 21.99
C ARG A 83 4.64 3.21 22.82
N ARG A 84 4.88 1.90 22.94
CA ARG A 84 6.08 1.35 23.61
C ARG A 84 7.35 1.47 22.78
N ILE A 85 7.23 1.64 21.46
CA ILE A 85 8.38 1.73 20.54
C ILE A 85 8.77 3.20 20.28
N THR A 86 7.80 4.13 20.30
CA THR A 86 8.05 5.58 20.09
C THR A 86 9.17 6.17 20.96
N PRO A 87 9.30 5.87 22.28
CA PRO A 87 10.38 6.41 23.12
C PRO A 87 11.77 5.94 22.68
N GLY A 88 11.88 4.72 22.16
CA GLY A 88 13.13 4.18 21.61
C GLY A 88 13.54 4.87 20.32
N HIS A 89 12.58 5.26 19.48
CA HIS A 89 12.84 6.06 18.27
C HIS A 89 13.22 7.51 18.59
N ALA A 90 12.60 8.15 19.58
CA ALA A 90 12.99 9.50 20.02
C ALA A 90 14.46 9.50 20.48
N ALA A 91 14.79 8.72 21.52
CA ALA A 91 16.16 8.65 22.04
C ALA A 91 17.19 8.11 21.02
N PHE A 92 16.77 7.45 19.94
CA PHE A 92 17.64 7.09 18.81
C PHE A 92 17.84 8.26 17.84
N ALA A 93 16.77 8.99 17.50
CA ALA A 93 16.83 10.18 16.66
C ALA A 93 17.63 11.32 17.33
N ASP A 94 17.48 11.50 18.65
CA ASP A 94 18.25 12.46 19.44
C ASP A 94 19.76 12.17 19.31
N ARG A 95 20.18 10.93 19.57
CA ARG A 95 21.59 10.51 19.37
C ARG A 95 22.05 10.60 17.93
N LEU A 96 21.16 10.40 16.95
CA LEU A 96 21.48 10.54 15.53
C LEU A 96 21.73 12.02 15.19
N ALA A 97 20.94 12.95 15.74
CA ALA A 97 21.15 14.39 15.60
C ALA A 97 22.42 14.87 16.33
N GLU A 98 22.70 14.36 17.54
CA GLU A 98 23.96 14.62 18.26
C GLU A 98 25.19 14.12 17.48
N THR A 99 25.08 12.97 16.80
CA THR A 99 26.21 12.34 16.08
C THR A 99 26.43 12.94 14.69
N LEU A 100 25.34 13.30 13.98
CA LEU A 100 25.38 13.79 12.60
C LEU A 100 25.37 15.31 12.49
N GLY A 101 24.92 16.03 13.53
CA GLY A 101 24.64 17.45 13.50
C GLY A 101 23.23 17.76 12.98
N GLU A 102 22.52 18.67 13.64
CA GLU A 102 21.12 19.02 13.30
C GLU A 102 20.95 19.46 11.84
N ALA A 103 21.89 20.27 11.33
CA ALA A 103 21.83 20.80 9.96
C ALA A 103 22.03 19.72 8.88
N GLU A 104 22.94 18.78 9.12
CA GLU A 104 23.26 17.69 8.19
C GLU A 104 22.20 16.57 8.26
N LEU A 105 21.59 16.36 9.43
CA LEU A 105 20.39 15.52 9.57
C LEU A 105 19.19 16.15 8.82
N ALA A 106 18.95 17.46 8.99
CA ALA A 106 17.86 18.16 8.30
C ALA A 106 18.02 18.14 6.77
N GLU A 107 19.24 18.37 6.26
CA GLU A 107 19.54 18.23 4.82
C GLU A 107 19.37 16.79 4.34
N THR A 108 19.77 15.79 5.14
CA THR A 108 19.57 14.37 4.81
C THR A 108 18.08 14.03 4.70
N VAL A 109 17.23 14.49 5.64
CA VAL A 109 15.78 14.31 5.56
C VAL A 109 15.21 14.97 4.30
N ARG A 110 15.57 16.22 4.03
CA ARG A 110 15.12 16.99 2.85
C ARG A 110 15.50 16.31 1.52
N VAL A 111 16.68 15.67 1.45
CA VAL A 111 17.13 14.90 0.28
C VAL A 111 16.35 13.59 0.15
N LEU A 112 16.05 12.90 1.25
CA LEU A 112 15.23 11.68 1.24
C LEU A 112 13.77 11.96 0.85
N GLU A 113 13.15 13.02 1.36
CA GLU A 113 11.80 13.47 0.97
C GLU A 113 11.73 13.77 -0.54
N ARG A 114 12.73 14.51 -1.05
CA ARG A 114 12.85 14.80 -2.49
C ARG A 114 13.04 13.53 -3.32
N LEU A 115 13.79 12.54 -2.82
CA LEU A 115 13.98 11.26 -3.49
C LEU A 115 12.67 10.45 -3.54
N ILE A 116 11.87 10.45 -2.47
CA ILE A 116 10.56 9.79 -2.42
C ILE A 116 9.63 10.36 -3.49
N GLY A 117 9.41 11.68 -3.49
CA GLY A 117 8.55 12.33 -4.50
C GLY A 117 9.06 12.15 -5.95
N ALA A 118 10.38 12.05 -6.15
CA ALA A 118 10.95 11.73 -7.45
C ALA A 118 10.68 10.27 -7.88
N MET A 119 10.75 9.31 -6.95
CA MET A 119 10.41 7.90 -7.23
C MET A 119 8.93 7.71 -7.53
N GLU A 120 8.04 8.42 -6.81
CA GLU A 120 6.60 8.46 -7.10
C GLU A 120 6.36 8.99 -8.53
N THR A 121 6.93 10.16 -8.86
CA THR A 121 6.84 10.77 -10.20
C THR A 121 7.33 9.84 -11.31
N VAL A 122 8.46 9.16 -11.12
CA VAL A 122 9.02 8.22 -12.11
C VAL A 122 8.15 6.96 -12.25
N THR A 123 7.58 6.48 -11.15
CA THR A 123 6.69 5.30 -11.16
C THR A 123 5.38 5.62 -11.88
N GLU A 124 4.78 6.78 -11.62
CA GLU A 124 3.57 7.24 -12.33
C GLU A 124 3.84 7.52 -13.82
N ALA A 125 4.98 8.12 -14.17
CA ALA A 125 5.39 8.31 -15.57
C ALA A 125 5.60 6.97 -16.31
N SER A 126 6.01 5.90 -15.61
CA SER A 126 6.10 4.56 -16.18
C SER A 126 4.74 3.86 -16.37
N ALA A 127 3.65 4.41 -15.83
CA ALA A 127 2.29 3.93 -15.96
C ALA A 127 1.48 4.67 -17.05
N GLY A 128 2.16 5.16 -18.10
CA GLY A 128 1.54 5.74 -19.29
C GLY A 128 0.56 4.78 -20.00
N PRO A 129 -0.34 5.30 -20.86
CA PRO A 129 -1.51 4.57 -21.32
C PRO A 129 -1.16 3.28 -22.08
N GLY A 130 -1.83 2.18 -21.69
CA GLY A 130 -1.80 0.92 -22.41
C GLY A 130 -2.32 1.05 -23.84
N PRO A 131 -1.96 0.13 -24.75
CA PRO A 131 -2.24 0.26 -26.18
C PRO A 131 -3.74 0.37 -26.48
N ASP A 132 -4.05 1.30 -27.39
CA ASP A 132 -5.39 1.63 -27.84
C ASP A 132 -6.15 0.39 -28.32
N SER A 133 -7.26 0.08 -27.64
CA SER A 133 -8.12 -1.04 -27.99
C SER A 133 -9.11 -0.57 -29.05
N GLY A 134 -8.63 -0.55 -30.30
CA GLY A 134 -9.37 -0.07 -31.46
C GLY A 134 -10.75 -0.73 -31.62
N PRO A 135 -11.72 -0.03 -32.23
CA PRO A 135 -13.13 -0.45 -32.21
C PRO A 135 -13.41 -1.63 -33.15
N ASP A 136 -13.31 -2.85 -32.64
CA ASP A 136 -13.92 -4.03 -33.28
C ASP A 136 -15.44 -4.01 -33.06
N SER A 137 -16.16 -3.63 -34.12
CA SER A 137 -17.61 -3.70 -34.21
C SER A 137 -18.01 -4.36 -35.54
N GLY A 138 -17.56 -5.61 -35.73
CA GLY A 138 -17.57 -6.28 -37.05
C GLY A 138 -18.42 -7.54 -37.24
N VAL A 139 -19.28 -7.97 -36.29
CA VAL A 139 -19.93 -9.31 -36.36
C VAL A 139 -21.46 -9.33 -36.13
N ARG A 140 -22.21 -9.22 -37.24
CA ARG A 140 -23.42 -10.02 -37.65
C ARG A 140 -24.67 -10.01 -36.72
N THR A 141 -25.91 -10.22 -37.16
CA THR A 141 -26.50 -10.68 -38.46
C THR A 141 -27.85 -9.92 -38.68
N VAL A 142 -28.93 -10.30 -39.40
CA VAL A 142 -29.39 -11.54 -40.09
C VAL A 142 -30.28 -11.22 -41.32
N THR A 143 -30.50 -12.26 -42.14
CA THR A 143 -31.47 -12.58 -43.24
C THR A 143 -32.59 -11.64 -43.73
N GLU A 144 -32.96 -11.88 -45.01
CA GLU A 144 -34.30 -11.80 -45.68
C GLU A 144 -34.58 -10.76 -46.79
N THR A 145 -34.41 -11.24 -48.04
CA THR A 145 -35.52 -11.46 -49.03
C THR A 145 -35.97 -10.35 -50.03
N ALA A 146 -35.86 -10.74 -51.32
CA ALA A 146 -36.64 -10.34 -52.53
C ALA A 146 -36.23 -9.15 -53.46
N SER A 147 -35.91 -9.54 -54.71
CA SER A 147 -36.45 -9.04 -56.01
C SER A 147 -36.18 -7.62 -56.56
N ALA A 148 -35.21 -7.54 -57.49
CA ALA A 148 -35.33 -7.01 -58.87
C ALA A 148 -34.06 -7.41 -59.66
N VAL A 149 -34.01 -8.03 -60.86
CA VAL A 149 -34.77 -7.98 -62.14
C VAL A 149 -34.09 -7.10 -63.21
N THR A 150 -33.78 -7.73 -64.37
CA THR A 150 -33.42 -7.16 -65.69
C THR A 150 -31.92 -6.91 -66.02
N GLU A 151 -31.39 -7.80 -66.89
CA GLU A 151 -30.26 -7.67 -67.84
C GLU A 151 -30.59 -6.72 -69.03
N PRO A 152 -29.67 -6.39 -69.98
CA PRO A 152 -28.31 -6.91 -70.18
C PRO A 152 -27.18 -5.86 -70.23
#